data_AF-A0A833WQ47-F1
#
_entry.id   AF-A0A833WQ47-F1
#
_cell.length_a   1.000
_cell.length_b   1.000
_cell.length_c   1.000
_cell.angle_alpha   90.00
_cell.angle_beta   90.00
_cell.angle_gamma   90.00
#
_symmetry.space_group_name_H-M   'P 1'
#
loop_
_entity.id
_entity.type
_entity.pdbx_description
1 polymer ?
#
loop_
_entity_poly.entity_id
_entity_poly.type
_entity_poly.pdbx_seq_one_letter_code
_entity_poly.pdbx_strand_id
1 'polypeptide(L)'
;MSRTSKRARDGARDASPVLMKQAKRQVKRFKGATFPAKVTALSPVMKLINRFLMGPNSAIMDAALTSHVSWLNQLLGRFKCDVSRWLVAAAVKGHRNVVNRLLVPPRNWKEPPNTVIARAAVVAGGAGHLEMTALLLNQNELNVTSLRNDIERNYAHTTARTVLSTAAANGHQNVVQYMVQRAHDE
;
A
#
# COMPACT_ATOMS: atom_id res chain seq x y z
N MET A 1 -26.18 -10.19 61.03
CA MET A 1 -25.25 -11.04 60.24
C MET A 1 -25.82 -11.21 58.85
N SER A 2 -25.18 -11.12 57.69
CA SER A 2 -23.95 -10.50 57.20
C SER A 2 -24.07 -10.51 55.67
N ARG A 3 -23.43 -9.53 55.01
CA ARG A 3 -23.38 -9.22 53.56
C ARG A 3 -23.06 -10.44 52.66
N THR A 4 -23.47 -10.47 51.38
CA THR A 4 -22.72 -10.00 50.18
C THR A 4 -23.55 -10.39 48.93
N SER A 5 -23.86 -9.58 47.91
CA SER A 5 -23.06 -8.78 46.94
C SER A 5 -22.05 -9.57 46.08
N LYS A 6 -22.42 -9.86 44.83
CA LYS A 6 -21.51 -10.10 43.68
C LYS A 6 -22.33 -10.06 42.37
N ARG A 7 -22.58 -8.87 41.81
CA ARG A 7 -21.75 -8.14 40.82
C ARG A 7 -21.52 -8.95 39.53
N ALA A 8 -22.29 -8.59 38.51
CA ALA A 8 -22.07 -8.89 37.10
C ALA A 8 -20.62 -8.57 36.72
N ARG A 9 -19.94 -9.50 36.04
CA ARG A 9 -18.62 -9.26 35.45
C ARG A 9 -18.79 -8.95 33.97
N ASP A 10 -18.72 -7.66 33.71
CA ASP A 10 -18.05 -6.98 32.60
C ASP A 10 -17.51 -7.89 31.48
N GLY A 11 -18.12 -7.70 30.30
CA GLY A 11 -17.50 -7.99 29.03
C GLY A 11 -16.42 -6.96 28.71
N ALA A 12 -15.18 -7.44 28.55
CA ALA A 12 -14.12 -6.77 27.80
C ALA A 12 -12.90 -7.69 27.81
N ARG A 13 -12.65 -8.40 26.70
CA ARG A 13 -11.42 -9.13 26.28
C ARG A 13 -11.86 -10.00 25.10
N ASP A 14 -11.46 -9.84 23.84
CA ASP A 14 -10.20 -9.35 23.31
C ASP A 14 -10.43 -8.63 21.98
N ALA A 15 -10.27 -7.31 21.95
CA ALA A 15 -10.11 -6.61 20.69
C ALA A 15 -8.65 -6.79 20.24
N SER A 16 -8.45 -7.52 19.14
CA SER A 16 -7.11 -7.84 18.61
C SER A 16 -6.19 -6.61 18.59
N PRO A 17 -4.89 -6.74 18.91
CA PRO A 17 -3.96 -5.61 19.03
C PRO A 17 -3.96 -4.67 17.82
N VAL A 18 -4.28 -5.20 16.64
CA VAL A 18 -4.48 -4.48 15.37
C VAL A 18 -5.65 -3.49 15.44
N LEU A 19 -6.82 -3.92 15.94
CA LEU A 19 -8.01 -3.08 16.12
C LEU A 19 -7.75 -1.93 17.10
N MET A 20 -7.06 -2.21 18.21
CA MET A 20 -6.67 -1.16 19.17
C MET A 20 -5.68 -0.15 18.58
N LYS A 21 -4.73 -0.58 17.76
CA LYS A 21 -3.77 0.30 17.07
C LYS A 21 -4.48 1.19 16.04
N GLN A 22 -5.46 0.64 15.34
CA GLN A 22 -6.24 1.33 14.32
C GLN A 22 -7.20 2.35 14.94
N ALA A 23 -7.88 1.99 16.03
CA ALA A 23 -8.71 2.91 16.83
C ALA A 23 -7.88 4.06 17.42
N LYS A 24 -6.71 3.77 18.02
CA LYS A 24 -5.80 4.82 18.55
C LYS A 24 -5.30 5.78 17.46
N ARG A 25 -5.10 5.32 16.21
CA ARG A 25 -4.74 6.22 15.09
C ARG A 25 -5.91 7.08 14.62
N GLN A 26 -7.14 6.57 14.63
CA GLN A 26 -8.34 7.37 14.30
C GLN A 26 -8.56 8.48 15.33
N VAL A 27 -8.44 8.17 16.63
CA VAL A 27 -8.63 9.14 17.72
C VAL A 27 -7.59 10.27 17.70
N LYS A 28 -6.37 10.02 17.20
CA LYS A 28 -5.31 11.05 17.11
C LYS A 28 -5.63 12.21 16.14
N ARG A 29 -6.57 12.04 15.20
CA ARG A 29 -6.93 13.08 14.21
C ARG A 29 -8.11 13.95 14.66
N PHE A 30 -8.89 13.51 15.64
CA PHE A 30 -9.99 14.27 16.23
C PHE A 30 -9.55 15.13 17.42
N LYS A 31 -8.29 15.55 17.50
CA LYS A 31 -7.78 16.31 18.65
C LYS A 31 -8.58 17.60 18.82
N GLY A 32 -9.33 17.69 19.92
CA GLY A 32 -10.17 18.84 20.27
C GLY A 32 -11.56 18.88 19.64
N ALA A 33 -11.92 17.92 18.78
CA ALA A 33 -13.24 17.88 18.15
C ALA A 33 -14.19 16.97 18.94
N THR A 34 -15.22 17.55 19.54
CA THR A 34 -16.32 16.83 20.21
C THR A 34 -17.49 16.71 19.26
N PHE A 35 -17.90 15.47 18.97
CA PHE A 35 -19.07 15.18 18.13
C PHE A 35 -20.24 14.71 18.99
N PRO A 36 -21.50 15.06 18.64
CA PRO A 36 -22.68 14.54 19.33
C PRO A 36 -22.74 13.01 19.34
N ALA A 37 -23.30 12.41 20.40
CA ALA A 37 -23.38 10.95 20.58
C ALA A 37 -24.04 10.20 19.40
N LYS A 38 -25.03 10.83 18.76
CA LYS A 38 -25.70 10.30 17.56
C LYS A 38 -24.76 10.19 16.36
N VAL A 39 -23.79 11.10 16.24
CA VAL A 39 -22.81 11.12 15.15
C VAL A 39 -21.67 10.14 15.43
N THR A 40 -21.20 10.05 16.68
CA THR A 40 -20.14 9.11 17.06
C THR A 40 -20.57 7.65 16.97
N ALA A 41 -21.86 7.36 17.17
CA ALA A 41 -22.44 6.03 16.97
C ALA A 41 -22.42 5.56 15.50
N LEU A 42 -22.33 6.49 14.54
CA LEU A 42 -22.31 6.19 13.11
C LEU A 42 -20.87 5.97 12.62
N SER A 43 -20.39 4.72 12.72
CA SER A 43 -19.05 4.33 12.25
C SER A 43 -18.72 4.78 10.82
N PRO A 44 -19.62 4.68 9.82
CA PRO A 44 -19.36 5.18 8.47
C PRO A 44 -19.12 6.69 8.41
N VAL A 45 -19.90 7.47 9.18
CA VAL A 45 -19.78 8.93 9.25
C VAL A 45 -18.46 9.32 9.90
N MET A 46 -18.08 8.66 10.99
CA MET A 46 -16.80 8.92 11.65
C MET A 46 -15.60 8.58 10.75
N LYS A 47 -15.67 7.51 9.96
CA LYS A 47 -14.64 7.19 8.95
C LYS A 47 -14.54 8.28 7.88
N LEU A 48 -15.69 8.82 7.46
CA LEU A 48 -15.76 9.88 6.46
C LEU A 48 -15.17 11.20 6.99
N ILE A 49 -15.54 11.62 8.20
CA ILE A 49 -14.99 12.83 8.84
C ILE A 49 -13.47 12.68 9.01
N ASN A 50 -13.00 11.52 9.50
CA ASN A 50 -11.58 11.24 9.61
C ASN A 50 -10.84 11.27 8.26
N ARG A 51 -11.53 10.93 7.16
CA ARG A 51 -11.01 10.98 5.79
C ARG A 51 -10.91 12.41 5.27
N PHE A 52 -11.87 13.27 5.61
CA PHE A 52 -11.82 14.70 5.26
C PHE A 52 -10.83 15.52 6.10
N LEU A 53 -10.52 15.08 7.31
CA LEU A 53 -9.50 15.70 8.17
C LEU A 53 -8.06 15.27 7.81
N MET A 54 -7.85 14.45 6.76
CA MET A 54 -6.52 14.02 6.37
C MET A 54 -5.75 15.15 5.68
N GLY A 55 -4.49 15.36 6.09
CA GLY A 55 -3.55 16.14 5.28
C GLY A 55 -3.29 15.47 3.92
N PRO A 56 -2.82 16.21 2.90
CA PRO A 56 -2.73 15.75 1.51
C PRO A 56 -2.01 14.41 1.33
N ASN A 57 -0.82 14.25 1.94
CA ASN A 57 -0.05 13.01 1.85
C ASN A 57 -0.78 11.80 2.47
N SER A 58 -1.56 12.04 3.55
CA SER A 58 -2.36 10.98 4.18
C SER A 58 -3.56 10.62 3.32
N ALA A 59 -4.23 11.60 2.72
CA ALA A 59 -5.35 11.39 1.82
C ALA A 59 -4.93 10.58 0.59
N ILE A 60 -3.79 10.94 -0.03
CA ILE A 60 -3.28 10.23 -1.21
C ILE A 60 -2.85 8.80 -0.84
N MET A 61 -2.15 8.63 0.29
CA MET A 61 -1.80 7.30 0.78
C MET A 61 -3.05 6.43 1.02
N ASP A 62 -4.10 7.00 1.60
CA ASP A 62 -5.37 6.29 1.82
C ASP A 62 -6.02 5.92 0.49
N ALA A 63 -6.08 6.85 -0.47
CA ALA A 63 -6.59 6.60 -1.83
C ALA A 63 -5.84 5.45 -2.51
N ALA A 64 -4.51 5.44 -2.38
CA ALA A 64 -3.66 4.41 -2.95
C ALA A 64 -3.84 3.03 -2.30
N LEU A 65 -4.08 2.98 -0.98
CA LEU A 65 -4.31 1.74 -0.24
C LEU A 65 -5.73 1.17 -0.40
N THR A 66 -6.69 2.00 -0.80
CA THR A 66 -8.12 1.66 -0.92
C THR A 66 -8.60 1.57 -2.37
N SER A 67 -7.72 1.74 -3.35
CA SER A 67 -8.03 1.70 -4.78
C SER A 67 -9.05 2.76 -5.26
N HIS A 68 -9.14 3.89 -4.57
CA HIS A 68 -10.05 4.98 -4.97
C HIS A 68 -9.43 5.89 -6.05
N VAL A 69 -9.41 5.42 -7.30
CA VAL A 69 -8.74 6.09 -8.43
C VAL A 69 -9.27 7.49 -8.70
N SER A 70 -10.59 7.71 -8.69
CA SER A 70 -11.16 9.04 -8.93
C SER A 70 -10.73 10.06 -7.87
N TRP A 71 -10.68 9.63 -6.61
CA TRP A 71 -10.21 10.46 -5.52
C TRP A 71 -8.71 10.72 -5.60
N LEU A 72 -7.93 9.69 -5.95
CA LEU A 72 -6.50 9.83 -6.23
C LEU A 72 -6.26 10.89 -7.33
N ASN A 73 -7.01 10.85 -8.43
CA ASN A 73 -6.91 11.83 -9.51
C ASN A 73 -7.18 13.26 -9.05
N GLN A 74 -8.24 13.46 -8.26
CA GLN A 74 -8.55 14.77 -7.69
C GLN A 74 -7.41 15.29 -6.80
N LEU A 75 -6.82 14.42 -5.98
CA LEU A 75 -5.73 14.80 -5.08
C LEU A 75 -4.44 15.09 -5.84
N LEU A 76 -4.08 14.28 -6.84
CA LEU A 76 -2.90 14.51 -7.68
C LEU A 76 -3.02 15.77 -8.55
N GLY A 77 -4.23 16.11 -8.99
CA GLY A 77 -4.49 17.36 -9.71
C GLY A 77 -4.37 18.61 -8.82
N ARG A 78 -4.67 18.48 -7.52
CA ARG A 78 -4.63 19.59 -6.57
C ARG A 78 -3.28 19.78 -5.89
N PHE A 79 -2.54 18.69 -5.66
CA PHE A 79 -1.31 18.71 -4.87
C PHE A 79 -0.14 18.14 -5.65
N LYS A 80 0.92 18.94 -5.79
CA LYS A 80 2.22 18.46 -6.29
C LYS A 80 2.95 17.74 -5.16
N CYS A 81 2.87 16.43 -5.09
CA CYS A 81 3.64 15.65 -4.12
C CYS A 81 4.22 14.36 -4.71
N ASP A 82 5.17 13.79 -3.98
CA ASP A 82 6.00 12.69 -4.42
C ASP A 82 5.22 11.37 -4.45
N VAL A 83 5.07 10.77 -5.64
CA VAL A 83 4.26 9.57 -5.81
C VAL A 83 4.97 8.27 -5.42
N SER A 84 6.27 8.34 -5.15
CA SER A 84 7.13 7.17 -4.92
C SER A 84 6.59 6.24 -3.84
N ARG A 85 6.21 6.82 -2.68
CA ARG A 85 5.70 6.05 -1.55
C ARG A 85 4.32 5.44 -1.81
N TRP A 86 3.49 6.11 -2.61
CA TRP A 86 2.12 5.65 -2.88
C TRP A 86 2.10 4.54 -3.92
N LEU A 87 3.05 4.54 -4.87
CA LEU A 87 3.23 3.45 -5.83
C LEU A 87 3.54 2.14 -5.10
N VAL A 88 4.51 2.17 -4.19
CA VAL A 88 4.88 1.00 -3.36
C VAL A 88 3.68 0.54 -2.53
N ALA A 89 2.92 1.47 -1.94
CA ALA A 89 1.74 1.14 -1.14
C ALA A 89 0.63 0.45 -1.94
N ALA A 90 0.37 0.93 -3.16
CA ALA A 90 -0.61 0.33 -4.06
C ALA A 90 -0.14 -1.05 -4.56
N ALA A 91 1.16 -1.20 -4.82
CA ALA A 91 1.76 -2.47 -5.24
C ALA A 91 1.65 -3.56 -4.17
N VAL A 92 1.92 -3.23 -2.90
CA VAL A 92 1.71 -4.13 -1.73
C VAL A 92 0.27 -4.62 -1.63
N LYS A 93 -0.70 -3.81 -2.08
CA LYS A 93 -2.13 -4.13 -2.01
C LYS A 93 -2.69 -4.75 -3.28
N GLY A 94 -1.89 -4.87 -4.34
CA GLY A 94 -2.35 -5.42 -5.61
C GLY A 94 -3.24 -4.46 -6.42
N HIS A 95 -3.27 -3.17 -6.09
CA HIS A 95 -4.21 -2.22 -6.69
C HIS A 95 -3.73 -1.73 -8.06
N ARG A 96 -3.94 -2.57 -9.07
CA ARG A 96 -3.49 -2.36 -10.46
C ARG A 96 -3.88 -1.01 -11.04
N ASN A 97 -5.15 -0.62 -10.87
CA ASN A 97 -5.64 0.64 -11.45
C ASN A 97 -4.94 1.88 -10.86
N VAL A 98 -4.62 1.83 -9.57
CA VAL A 98 -3.84 2.89 -8.90
C VAL A 98 -2.41 2.89 -9.41
N VAL A 99 -1.76 1.72 -9.47
CA VAL A 99 -0.37 1.62 -9.96
C VAL A 99 -0.26 2.14 -11.39
N ASN A 100 -1.16 1.71 -12.28
CA ASN A 100 -1.22 2.23 -13.65
C ASN A 100 -1.34 3.75 -13.67
N ARG A 101 -2.25 4.30 -12.86
CA ARG A 101 -2.42 5.75 -12.79
C ARG A 101 -1.17 6.49 -12.32
N LEU A 102 -0.45 5.93 -11.34
CA LEU A 102 0.77 6.52 -10.76
C LEU A 102 2.00 6.38 -11.67
N LEU A 103 2.00 5.42 -12.59
CA LEU A 103 3.04 5.25 -13.61
C LEU A 103 2.86 6.19 -14.81
N VAL A 104 1.64 6.67 -15.06
CA VAL A 104 1.33 7.62 -16.15
C VAL A 104 1.91 9.01 -15.86
N PRO A 105 2.67 9.61 -16.79
CA PRO A 105 3.17 10.99 -16.67
C PRO A 105 2.06 12.05 -16.47
N PRO A 106 2.32 13.18 -15.80
CA PRO A 106 3.60 13.55 -15.17
C PRO A 106 3.85 12.79 -13.86
N ARG A 107 5.06 12.24 -13.74
CA ARG A 107 5.52 11.50 -12.56
C ARG A 107 6.33 12.45 -11.68
N ASN A 108 5.78 12.84 -10.54
CA ASN A 108 6.52 13.64 -9.57
C ASN A 108 7.29 12.71 -8.63
N TRP A 109 8.49 12.31 -9.05
CA TRP A 109 9.36 11.44 -8.28
C TRP A 109 10.50 12.24 -7.67
N LYS A 110 10.77 12.02 -6.38
CA LYS A 110 11.99 12.52 -5.73
C LYS A 110 13.17 11.57 -5.89
N GLU A 111 12.87 10.30 -6.09
CA GLU A 111 13.84 9.22 -6.28
C GLU A 111 13.90 8.81 -7.76
N PRO A 112 14.99 8.14 -8.19
CA PRO A 112 15.09 7.59 -9.53
C PRO A 112 13.93 6.63 -9.86
N PRO A 113 13.34 6.72 -11.07
CA PRO A 113 12.33 5.82 -11.59
C PRO A 113 12.50 4.33 -11.28
N ASN A 114 13.64 3.80 -11.69
CA ASN A 114 14.01 2.39 -11.60
C ASN A 114 14.01 1.93 -10.14
N THR A 115 14.52 2.75 -9.22
CA THR A 115 14.56 2.44 -7.78
C THR A 115 13.16 2.31 -7.19
N VAL A 116 12.25 3.22 -7.54
CA VAL A 116 10.88 3.20 -7.02
C VAL A 116 10.10 2.02 -7.60
N ILE A 117 10.21 1.80 -8.91
CA ILE A 117 9.53 0.68 -9.59
C ILE A 117 10.08 -0.66 -9.09
N ALA A 118 11.40 -0.79 -8.90
CA ALA A 118 12.02 -2.01 -8.39
C ALA A 118 11.52 -2.35 -7.00
N ARG A 119 11.47 -1.35 -6.11
CA ARG A 119 10.92 -1.51 -4.77
C ARG A 119 9.45 -1.92 -4.81
N ALA A 120 8.66 -1.33 -5.70
CA ALA A 120 7.27 -1.71 -5.90
C ALA A 120 7.12 -3.16 -6.40
N ALA A 121 8.01 -3.61 -7.30
CA ALA A 121 7.99 -4.98 -7.84
C ALA A 121 8.33 -6.01 -6.73
N VAL A 122 9.36 -5.74 -5.93
CA VAL A 122 9.76 -6.61 -4.80
C VAL A 122 8.62 -6.78 -3.81
N VAL A 123 7.96 -5.69 -3.42
CA VAL A 123 6.85 -5.79 -2.46
C VAL A 123 5.59 -6.43 -3.06
N ALA A 124 5.32 -6.24 -4.36
CA ALA A 124 4.22 -6.91 -5.04
C ALA A 124 4.45 -8.43 -5.11
N GLY A 125 5.67 -8.85 -5.45
CA GLY A 125 6.05 -10.26 -5.51
C GLY A 125 6.04 -10.91 -4.14
N GLY A 126 6.58 -10.22 -3.14
CA GLY A 126 6.53 -10.63 -1.74
C GLY A 126 5.12 -10.66 -1.15
N ALA A 127 4.13 -10.01 -1.76
CA ALA A 127 2.72 -10.09 -1.38
C ALA A 127 1.91 -11.09 -2.24
N GLY A 128 2.56 -11.75 -3.22
CA GLY A 128 1.93 -12.74 -4.10
C GLY A 128 1.10 -12.14 -5.24
N HIS A 129 1.22 -10.83 -5.50
CA HIS A 129 0.48 -10.15 -6.56
C HIS A 129 1.17 -10.34 -7.92
N LEU A 130 0.95 -11.50 -8.53
CA LEU A 130 1.56 -11.90 -9.81
C LEU A 130 1.38 -10.84 -10.91
N GLU A 131 0.13 -10.43 -11.19
CA GLU A 131 -0.13 -9.45 -12.26
C GLU A 131 0.62 -8.13 -12.03
N MET A 132 0.70 -7.69 -10.77
CA MET A 132 1.41 -6.46 -10.42
C MET A 132 2.91 -6.60 -10.57
N THR A 133 3.45 -7.74 -10.17
CA THR A 133 4.87 -8.06 -10.30
C THR A 133 5.27 -8.08 -11.77
N ALA A 134 4.49 -8.76 -12.61
CA ALA A 134 4.70 -8.80 -14.05
C ALA A 134 4.62 -7.40 -14.68
N LEU A 135 3.62 -6.61 -14.32
CA LEU A 135 3.45 -5.25 -14.82
C LEU A 135 4.65 -4.36 -14.50
N LEU A 136 5.15 -4.43 -13.26
CA LEU A 136 6.24 -3.59 -12.78
C LEU A 136 7.59 -4.00 -13.37
N LEU A 137 7.87 -5.30 -13.52
CA LEU A 137 9.10 -5.80 -14.15
C LEU A 137 9.15 -5.53 -15.66
N ASN A 138 8.00 -5.44 -16.31
CA ASN A 138 7.90 -5.07 -17.73
C ASN A 138 7.93 -3.56 -18.00
N GLN A 139 8.08 -2.72 -16.97
CA GLN A 139 8.32 -1.29 -17.19
C GLN A 139 9.70 -1.10 -17.83
N ASN A 140 9.82 -0.13 -18.74
CA ASN A 140 11.07 0.12 -19.49
C ASN A 140 12.28 0.32 -18.57
N GLU A 141 12.07 0.84 -17.37
CA GLU A 141 13.10 1.09 -16.37
C GLU A 141 13.66 -0.18 -15.71
N LEU A 142 13.02 -1.34 -15.88
CA LEU A 142 13.47 -2.65 -15.37
C LEU A 142 13.47 -3.75 -16.42
N ASN A 143 12.91 -3.51 -17.61
CA ASN A 143 12.89 -4.51 -18.66
C ASN A 143 14.29 -4.69 -19.26
N VAL A 144 14.97 -5.78 -18.89
CA VAL A 144 16.34 -6.13 -19.31
C VAL A 144 16.54 -5.97 -20.82
N THR A 145 15.56 -6.39 -21.63
CA THR A 145 15.60 -6.30 -23.10
C THR A 145 15.60 -4.85 -23.63
N SER A 146 15.08 -3.91 -22.85
CA SER A 146 14.99 -2.49 -23.20
C SER A 146 16.17 -1.66 -22.68
N LEU A 147 16.98 -2.22 -21.77
CA LEU A 147 18.07 -1.51 -21.09
C LEU A 147 19.37 -1.55 -21.91
N ARG A 148 20.02 -0.38 -22.00
CA ARG A 148 21.12 -0.15 -22.94
C ARG A 148 22.50 -0.40 -22.35
N ASN A 149 22.65 -0.31 -21.04
CA ASN A 149 23.94 -0.49 -20.36
C ASN A 149 23.92 -1.63 -19.33
N ASP A 150 25.11 -2.16 -19.05
CA ASP A 150 25.28 -3.33 -18.17
C ASP A 150 24.93 -3.01 -16.71
N ILE A 151 25.11 -1.76 -16.27
CA ILE A 151 24.77 -1.33 -14.91
C ILE A 151 23.26 -1.44 -14.67
N GLU A 152 22.46 -0.95 -15.63
CA GLU A 152 21.00 -1.04 -15.60
C GLU A 152 20.52 -2.49 -15.67
N ARG A 153 21.11 -3.31 -16.56
CA ARG A 153 20.76 -4.74 -16.63
C ARG A 153 21.09 -5.47 -15.34
N ASN A 154 22.28 -5.24 -14.75
CA ASN A 154 22.65 -5.79 -13.45
C ASN A 154 21.68 -5.38 -12.34
N TYR A 155 21.21 -4.13 -12.37
CA TYR A 155 20.20 -3.65 -11.43
C TYR A 155 18.85 -4.35 -11.61
N ALA A 156 18.40 -4.52 -12.86
CA ALA A 156 17.18 -5.25 -13.20
C ALA A 156 17.26 -6.73 -12.78
N HIS A 157 18.35 -7.43 -13.08
CA HIS A 157 18.57 -8.82 -12.63
C HIS A 157 18.62 -8.93 -11.11
N THR A 158 19.26 -7.98 -10.42
CA THR A 158 19.28 -7.95 -8.95
C THR A 158 17.87 -7.77 -8.40
N THR A 159 17.06 -6.92 -9.03
CA THR A 159 15.65 -6.73 -8.68
C THR A 159 14.85 -8.01 -8.90
N ALA A 160 14.99 -8.65 -10.07
CA ALA A 160 14.30 -9.90 -10.38
C ALA A 160 14.67 -11.02 -9.39
N ARG A 161 15.96 -11.18 -9.08
CA ARG A 161 16.41 -12.15 -8.07
C ARG A 161 15.84 -11.87 -6.68
N THR A 162 15.71 -10.60 -6.32
CA THR A 162 15.12 -10.18 -5.03
C THR A 162 13.61 -10.43 -4.99
N VAL A 163 12.90 -10.19 -6.10
CA VAL A 163 11.49 -10.57 -6.25
C VAL A 163 11.31 -12.08 -6.07
N LEU A 164 12.11 -12.88 -6.77
CA LEU A 164 12.07 -14.35 -6.70
C LEU A 164 12.34 -14.85 -5.27
N SER A 165 13.40 -14.37 -4.63
CA SER A 165 13.74 -14.81 -3.26
C SER A 165 12.67 -14.41 -2.24
N THR A 166 12.12 -13.20 -2.34
CA THR A 166 11.08 -12.71 -1.42
C THR A 166 9.77 -13.48 -1.62
N ALA A 167 9.37 -13.73 -2.88
CA ALA A 167 8.19 -14.53 -3.18
C ALA A 167 8.33 -15.97 -2.69
N ALA A 168 9.49 -16.59 -2.87
CA ALA A 168 9.78 -17.94 -2.39
C ALA A 168 9.76 -18.02 -0.86
N ALA A 169 10.38 -17.06 -0.17
CA ALA A 169 10.39 -16.99 1.29
C ALA A 169 8.97 -16.87 1.88
N ASN A 170 8.06 -16.20 1.17
CA ASN A 170 6.67 -16.01 1.58
C ASN A 170 5.71 -17.08 1.04
N GLY A 171 6.20 -18.07 0.29
CA GLY A 171 5.38 -19.17 -0.23
C GLY A 171 4.48 -18.82 -1.42
N HIS A 172 4.79 -17.76 -2.16
CA HIS A 172 4.00 -17.31 -3.31
C HIS A 172 4.40 -18.04 -4.59
N GLN A 173 3.98 -19.31 -4.70
CA GLN A 173 4.37 -20.23 -5.79
C GLN A 173 4.07 -19.68 -7.20
N ASN A 174 2.94 -19.00 -7.39
CA ASN A 174 2.56 -18.41 -8.68
C ASN A 174 3.57 -17.34 -9.17
N VAL A 175 4.05 -16.49 -8.26
CA VAL A 175 5.09 -15.50 -8.58
C VAL A 175 6.42 -16.18 -8.84
N VAL A 176 6.79 -17.18 -8.03
CA VAL A 176 8.03 -17.95 -8.22
C VAL A 176 8.06 -18.62 -9.61
N GLN A 177 6.98 -19.31 -9.99
CA GLN A 177 6.88 -19.95 -11.32
C GLN A 177 7.02 -18.93 -12.45
N TYR A 178 6.33 -17.80 -12.35
CA TYR A 178 6.46 -16.72 -13.33
C TYR A 178 7.89 -16.19 -13.43
N MET A 179 8.57 -15.98 -12.30
CA MET A 179 9.94 -15.46 -12.28
C MET A 179 10.95 -16.46 -12.85
N VAL A 180 10.78 -17.76 -12.60
CA VAL A 180 11.62 -18.81 -13.18
C VAL A 180 11.39 -18.90 -14.69
N GLN A 181 10.14 -18.90 -15.15
CA GLN A 181 9.83 -18.90 -16.58
C GLN A 181 10.45 -17.69 -17.28
N ARG A 182 10.28 -16.50 -16.71
CA ARG A 182 10.87 -15.28 -17.22
C ARG A 182 12.40 -15.38 -17.33
N ALA A 183 13.07 -15.96 -16.34
CA ALA A 183 14.52 -16.13 -16.36
C ALA A 183 15.00 -17.14 -17.42
N HIS A 184 14.13 -18.03 -17.90
CA HIS A 184 14.41 -18.90 -19.04
C HIS A 184 14.22 -18.19 -20.39
N ASP A 185 13.32 -17.21 -20.45
CA ASP A 185 12.97 -16.48 -21.68
C ASP A 185 13.90 -15.27 -21.95
N GLU A 186 14.66 -14.81 -20.94
CA GLU A 186 15.67 -13.73 -21.03
C GLU A 186 17.06 -14.24 -21.41
#